data_AF-A0A8C2H271-F1
#
_entry.id   AF-A0A8C2H271-F1
#
_cell.length_a   1.000
_cell.length_b   1.000
_cell.length_c   1.000
_cell.angle_alpha   90.00
_cell.angle_beta   90.00
_cell.angle_gamma   90.00
#
_symmetry.space_group_name_H-M   'P 1'
#
loop_
_entity.id
_entity.type
_entity.pdbx_description
1 polymer ?
#
loop_
_entity_poly.entity_id
_entity_poly.type
_entity_poly.pdbx_seq_one_letter_code
_entity_poly.pdbx_strand_id
1 'polypeptide(L)'
;MRAKHSKKVGTSSNKRPEKLNVHIRNSWRTNLQLIRSIGNMIGYKKSLSEWQCLLEVKMGRGSPIPPMLRRKIVEQYQKGVSQRKIAKSLKLSSSTVHNIIQRFRESGTISVRKGQGRKTILDARDLRALRRHCITYRNATVMEITTWAQEYFQKTLSVNTIHRAIRRCRLKLYRSKKKPYLNMIQKRRRFLWAKAHLKWTVAKWKTVLWSDESKFEVLFGKLGRHVIRTKEDKDNPSCYQRSVQKPASLMVWGCMSACGMGSLHIWKGTINAERYIQVLEQHMLPSRRRLFQGRPCIFQHDNARPHTASITTSWLRRRRIRVLKWPACSPDLSPIENIWCIIKRKMRQRRPKTAEQLEACIRQEWDNIPIPKLEQLVSSVPRRLQTVIKRRGDATQW
;
A
#
# COMPACT_ATOMS: atom_id res chain seq x y z
N MET A 1 -69.69 -26.45 -18.05
CA MET A 1 -69.96 -25.22 -18.83
C MET A 1 -68.76 -24.89 -19.71
N ARG A 2 -69.02 -24.77 -21.02
CA ARG A 2 -68.23 -24.20 -22.13
C ARG A 2 -66.70 -24.37 -22.21
N ALA A 3 -66.34 -25.06 -23.29
CA ALA A 3 -65.06 -25.07 -24.00
C ALA A 3 -64.56 -23.69 -24.46
N LYS A 4 -63.25 -23.61 -24.71
CA LYS A 4 -62.59 -23.26 -25.99
C LYS A 4 -61.05 -23.26 -25.77
N HIS A 5 -60.27 -24.09 -26.48
CA HIS A 5 -59.63 -23.77 -27.77
C HIS A 5 -58.74 -22.51 -27.68
N SER A 6 -57.52 -22.42 -28.20
CA SER A 6 -56.74 -23.24 -29.14
C SER A 6 -55.35 -22.60 -29.27
N LYS A 7 -54.34 -23.44 -29.49
CA LYS A 7 -53.13 -23.28 -30.32
C LYS A 7 -52.31 -21.97 -30.31
N LYS A 8 -51.02 -22.18 -29.98
CA LYS A 8 -49.80 -21.84 -30.75
C LYS A 8 -49.80 -20.52 -31.53
N VAL A 9 -48.98 -19.58 -31.07
CA VAL A 9 -48.26 -18.64 -31.96
C VAL A 9 -46.78 -18.70 -31.60
N GLY A 10 -45.96 -18.87 -32.64
CA GLY A 10 -44.54 -19.22 -32.54
C GLY A 10 -43.66 -18.12 -31.96
N THR A 11 -42.75 -18.52 -31.09
CA THR A 11 -41.64 -17.68 -30.66
C THR A 11 -40.55 -17.73 -31.72
N SER A 12 -40.64 -16.77 -32.63
CA SER A 12 -39.58 -16.29 -33.50
C SER A 12 -38.24 -16.27 -32.77
N SER A 13 -37.34 -17.16 -33.21
CA SER A 13 -35.93 -17.22 -32.83
C SER A 13 -35.21 -16.03 -33.44
N ASN A 14 -35.32 -14.86 -32.81
CA ASN A 14 -34.58 -13.68 -33.23
C ASN A 14 -33.17 -13.73 -32.61
N LYS A 15 -32.27 -14.50 -33.26
CA LYS A 15 -30.83 -14.43 -33.06
C LYS A 15 -30.37 -13.01 -33.42
N ARG A 16 -30.18 -12.15 -32.43
CA ARG A 16 -29.41 -10.90 -32.60
C ARG A 16 -27.91 -11.20 -32.56
N PRO A 17 -27.11 -10.56 -33.42
CA PRO A 17 -25.75 -11.00 -33.72
C PRO A 17 -24.71 -10.35 -32.80
N GLU A 18 -23.81 -11.18 -32.27
CA GLU A 18 -22.50 -10.76 -31.78
C GLU A 18 -21.66 -10.18 -32.94
N LYS A 19 -21.80 -8.88 -33.26
CA LYS A 19 -20.77 -8.14 -34.03
C LYS A 19 -20.77 -6.66 -33.67
N LEU A 20 -20.12 -6.31 -32.57
CA LEU A 20 -19.73 -4.93 -32.28
C LEU A 20 -18.39 -4.91 -31.54
N ASN A 21 -17.34 -5.43 -32.19
CA ASN A 21 -15.97 -5.12 -31.79
C ASN A 21 -14.91 -5.23 -32.90
N VAL A 22 -15.29 -5.06 -34.18
CA VAL A 22 -14.34 -5.05 -35.31
C VAL A 22 -14.47 -3.79 -36.19
N HIS A 23 -15.48 -2.94 -35.98
CA HIS A 23 -15.81 -1.87 -36.93
C HIS A 23 -15.04 -0.54 -36.79
N ILE A 24 -14.08 -0.43 -35.86
CA ILE A 24 -13.24 0.79 -35.73
C ILE A 24 -11.83 0.58 -36.32
N ARG A 25 -11.42 -0.68 -36.59
CA ARG A 25 -10.10 -0.96 -37.20
C ARG A 25 -10.13 -1.17 -38.72
N ASN A 26 -11.30 -1.44 -39.32
CA ASN A 26 -11.39 -1.70 -40.76
C ASN A 26 -11.64 -0.45 -41.63
N SER A 27 -12.12 0.67 -41.07
CA SER A 27 -12.31 1.94 -41.80
C SER A 27 -10.98 2.60 -42.21
N TRP A 28 -9.90 2.36 -41.47
CA TRP A 28 -8.58 2.90 -41.77
C TRP A 28 -7.82 2.09 -42.85
N ARG A 29 -8.08 0.78 -42.95
CA ARG A 29 -7.44 -0.09 -43.96
C ARG A 29 -8.07 0.04 -45.34
N THR A 30 -9.39 0.19 -45.44
CA THR A 30 -10.08 0.41 -46.72
C THR A 30 -9.76 1.77 -47.33
N ASN A 31 -9.61 2.83 -46.51
CA ASN A 31 -9.17 4.14 -46.99
C ASN A 31 -7.73 4.14 -47.52
N LEU A 32 -6.82 3.38 -46.89
CA LEU A 32 -5.43 3.24 -47.37
C LEU A 32 -5.30 2.44 -48.67
N GLN A 33 -6.18 1.47 -48.90
CA GLN A 33 -6.22 0.73 -50.18
C GLN A 33 -6.84 1.57 -51.31
N LEU A 34 -7.85 2.39 -51.02
CA LEU A 34 -8.43 3.32 -51.99
C LEU A 34 -7.43 4.41 -52.41
N ILE A 35 -6.69 4.96 -51.44
CA ILE A 35 -5.63 5.96 -51.69
C ILE A 35 -4.44 5.35 -52.46
N ARG A 36 -4.10 4.08 -52.20
CA ARG A 36 -3.08 3.35 -52.98
C ARG A 36 -3.54 3.03 -54.41
N SER A 37 -4.82 2.74 -54.62
CA SER A 37 -5.39 2.48 -55.95
C SER A 37 -5.37 3.75 -56.82
N ILE A 38 -5.75 4.89 -56.25
CA ILE A 38 -5.71 6.20 -56.93
C ILE A 38 -4.25 6.63 -57.21
N GLY A 39 -3.32 6.36 -56.29
CA GLY A 39 -1.90 6.65 -56.47
C GLY A 39 -1.21 5.84 -57.58
N ASN A 40 -1.68 4.61 -57.84
CA ASN A 40 -1.15 3.77 -58.92
C ASN A 40 -1.73 4.12 -60.29
N MET A 41 -2.92 4.73 -60.36
CA MET A 41 -3.54 5.18 -61.62
C MET A 41 -2.93 6.46 -62.21
N ILE A 42 -2.17 7.24 -61.41
CA ILE A 42 -1.63 8.56 -61.81
C ILE A 42 -0.08 8.56 -61.82
N GLY A 43 0.57 7.39 -61.70
CA GLY A 43 2.00 7.25 -61.97
C GLY A 43 2.93 8.07 -61.07
N TYR A 44 2.58 8.34 -59.80
CA TYR A 44 3.38 9.16 -58.91
C TYR A 44 3.96 8.35 -57.73
N LYS A 45 5.20 7.87 -57.88
CA LYS A 45 6.02 7.35 -56.77
C LYS A 45 6.77 8.51 -56.10
N LYS A 46 6.23 9.07 -55.02
CA LYS A 46 7.01 9.85 -54.05
C LYS A 46 6.76 9.39 -52.61
N SER A 47 7.85 9.34 -51.84
CA SER A 47 7.91 8.72 -50.53
C SER A 47 7.21 9.54 -49.44
N LEU A 48 6.64 8.85 -48.45
CA LEU A 48 5.88 9.43 -47.33
C LEU A 48 6.65 10.44 -46.44
N SER A 49 7.97 10.58 -46.61
CA SER A 49 8.78 11.58 -45.91
C SER A 49 8.67 12.99 -46.52
N GLU A 50 8.23 13.12 -47.77
CA GLU A 50 8.11 14.42 -48.45
C GLU A 50 6.78 15.13 -48.16
N TRP A 51 5.72 14.39 -47.78
CA TRP A 51 4.40 14.95 -47.46
C TRP A 51 4.33 15.70 -46.11
N GLN A 52 5.37 15.63 -45.28
CA GLN A 52 5.42 16.36 -44.01
C GLN A 52 5.87 17.83 -44.14
N CYS A 53 6.26 18.30 -45.33
CA CYS A 53 6.88 19.62 -45.47
C CYS A 53 6.02 20.72 -46.12
N LEU A 54 4.76 20.46 -46.51
CA LEU A 54 3.91 21.45 -47.20
C LEU A 54 2.44 21.42 -46.74
N LEU A 55 2.19 21.62 -45.45
CA LEU A 55 0.89 22.11 -44.99
C LEU A 55 1.08 23.50 -44.39
N GLU A 56 0.36 24.46 -44.95
CA GLU A 56 0.18 25.80 -44.39
C GLU A 56 -0.42 25.68 -42.99
N VAL A 57 0.44 25.61 -41.98
CA VAL A 57 0.02 25.69 -40.58
C VAL A 57 -0.46 27.13 -40.35
N LYS A 58 -1.76 27.37 -40.53
CA LYS A 58 -2.43 28.56 -39.98
C LYS A 58 -2.30 28.50 -38.46
N MET A 59 -1.25 29.13 -37.95
CA MET A 59 -0.98 29.24 -36.52
C MET A 59 -2.06 30.14 -35.88
N GLY A 60 -2.80 29.61 -34.91
CA GLY A 60 -3.71 30.41 -34.09
C GLY A 60 -2.93 31.48 -33.30
N ARG A 61 -3.51 32.68 -33.13
CA ARG A 61 -2.89 33.80 -32.39
C ARG A 61 -2.37 33.31 -31.02
N GLY A 62 -1.07 33.48 -30.77
CA GLY A 62 -0.41 33.12 -29.50
C GLY A 62 0.25 31.73 -29.45
N SER A 63 0.14 30.92 -30.50
CA SER A 63 0.79 29.59 -30.53
C SER A 63 2.30 29.68 -30.70
N PRO A 64 3.12 28.98 -29.88
CA PRO A 64 4.58 28.98 -30.05
C PRO A 64 5.00 28.33 -31.38
N ILE A 65 5.91 28.97 -32.13
CA ILE A 65 6.46 28.39 -33.36
C ILE A 65 7.01 26.98 -33.11
N PRO A 66 6.71 26.00 -34.00
CA PRO A 66 7.23 24.64 -33.93
C PRO A 66 8.76 24.58 -33.75
N PRO A 67 9.29 23.63 -32.95
CA PRO A 67 10.73 23.52 -32.68
C PRO A 67 11.61 23.43 -33.95
N MET A 68 11.12 22.76 -35.00
CA MET A 68 11.83 22.62 -36.27
C MET A 68 12.04 23.95 -37.00
N LEU A 69 11.02 24.81 -36.99
CA LEU A 69 11.11 26.15 -37.58
C LEU A 69 12.06 27.04 -36.78
N ARG A 70 12.06 26.92 -35.45
CA ARG A 70 13.02 27.65 -34.59
C ARG A 70 14.46 27.24 -34.85
N ARG A 71 14.73 25.94 -35.03
CA ARG A 71 16.06 25.43 -35.39
C ARG A 71 16.50 25.96 -36.74
N LYS A 72 15.62 25.94 -37.75
CA LYS A 72 15.91 26.52 -39.09
C LYS A 72 16.22 28.02 -39.04
N ILE A 73 15.51 28.81 -38.21
CA ILE A 73 15.80 30.24 -38.02
C ILE A 73 17.21 30.44 -37.47
N VAL A 74 17.58 29.69 -36.43
CA VAL A 74 18.90 29.81 -35.78
C VAL A 74 20.02 29.35 -36.72
N GLU A 75 19.80 28.28 -37.46
CA GLU A 75 20.77 27.76 -38.45
C GLU A 75 21.02 28.76 -39.59
N GLN A 76 19.96 29.36 -40.16
CA GLN A 76 20.11 30.38 -41.19
C GLN A 76 20.78 31.65 -40.65
N TYR A 77 20.51 32.01 -39.41
CA TYR A 77 21.17 33.14 -38.74
C TYR A 77 22.66 32.87 -38.51
N GLN A 78 23.05 31.66 -38.08
CA GLN A 78 24.46 31.27 -37.93
C GLN A 78 25.21 31.26 -39.27
N LYS A 79 24.52 30.98 -40.38
CA LYS A 79 25.05 31.07 -41.76
C LYS A 79 25.12 32.51 -42.31
N GLY A 80 24.89 33.54 -41.48
CA GLY A 80 25.00 34.95 -41.89
C GLY A 80 23.82 35.49 -42.71
N VAL A 81 22.70 34.77 -42.81
CA VAL A 81 21.53 35.24 -43.56
C VAL A 81 20.82 36.37 -42.78
N SER A 82 20.47 37.46 -43.47
CA SER A 82 19.78 38.59 -42.84
C SER A 82 18.40 38.21 -42.30
N GLN A 83 18.02 38.77 -41.14
CA GLN A 83 16.75 38.44 -40.46
C GLN A 83 15.52 38.64 -41.36
N ARG A 84 15.56 39.65 -42.24
CA ARG A 84 14.51 39.96 -43.22
C ARG A 84 14.38 38.87 -44.28
N LYS A 85 15.50 38.31 -44.75
CA LYS A 85 15.53 37.21 -45.72
C LYS A 85 15.06 35.89 -45.08
N ILE A 86 15.42 35.65 -43.82
CA ILE A 86 14.91 34.52 -43.02
C ILE A 86 13.38 34.62 -42.87
N ALA A 87 12.86 35.78 -42.45
CA ALA A 87 11.43 36.01 -42.28
C ALA A 87 10.63 35.79 -43.57
N LYS A 88 11.14 36.30 -44.71
CA LYS A 88 10.52 36.10 -46.03
C LYS A 88 10.55 34.63 -46.47
N SER A 89 11.67 33.93 -46.25
CA SER A 89 11.84 32.52 -46.66
C SER A 89 10.96 31.55 -45.86
N LEU A 90 10.74 31.83 -44.57
CA LEU A 90 9.96 30.97 -43.67
C LEU A 90 8.51 31.41 -43.52
N LYS A 91 8.07 32.47 -44.23
CA LYS A 91 6.73 33.08 -44.11
C LYS A 91 6.36 33.42 -42.66
N LEU A 92 7.31 34.01 -41.90
CA LEU A 92 7.12 34.41 -40.50
C LEU A 92 7.22 35.93 -40.35
N SER A 93 6.63 36.50 -39.30
CA SER A 93 6.78 37.93 -39.03
C SER A 93 8.22 38.26 -38.60
N SER A 94 8.74 39.39 -39.10
CA SER A 94 10.09 39.87 -38.78
C SER A 94 10.34 39.98 -37.27
N SER A 95 9.34 40.45 -36.51
CA SER A 95 9.39 40.54 -35.04
C SER A 95 9.58 39.17 -34.39
N THR A 96 8.99 38.12 -34.95
CA THR A 96 9.13 36.78 -34.37
C THR A 96 10.51 36.18 -34.64
N VAL A 97 11.04 36.37 -35.85
CA VAL A 97 12.43 35.99 -36.19
C VAL A 97 13.42 36.74 -35.31
N HIS A 98 13.24 38.06 -35.17
CA HIS A 98 14.04 38.90 -34.28
C HIS A 98 14.00 38.40 -32.83
N ASN A 99 12.81 38.19 -32.26
CA ASN A 99 12.64 37.71 -30.89
C ASN A 99 13.25 36.32 -30.65
N ILE A 100 13.29 35.44 -31.66
CA ILE A 100 13.94 34.13 -31.55
C ILE A 100 15.47 34.28 -31.59
N ILE A 101 16.00 35.07 -32.51
CA ILE A 101 17.44 35.31 -32.64
C ILE A 101 17.99 36.04 -31.42
N GLN A 102 17.29 37.06 -30.94
CA GLN A 102 17.66 37.80 -29.74
C GLN A 102 17.73 36.88 -28.52
N ARG A 103 16.74 35.98 -28.35
CA ARG A 103 16.76 34.95 -27.31
C ARG A 103 17.92 33.97 -27.46
N PHE A 104 18.24 33.58 -28.69
CA PHE A 104 19.37 32.72 -28.98
C PHE A 104 20.70 33.39 -28.60
N ARG A 105 20.86 34.69 -28.90
CA ARG A 105 22.03 35.49 -28.49
C ARG A 105 22.17 35.57 -26.97
N GLU A 106 21.07 35.76 -26.24
CA GLU A 106 21.09 35.93 -24.78
C GLU A 106 21.30 34.63 -23.99
N SER A 107 20.79 33.50 -24.48
CA SER A 107 20.67 32.27 -23.67
C SER A 107 21.22 31.01 -24.33
N GLY A 108 21.61 31.06 -25.61
CA GLY A 108 22.05 29.89 -26.39
C GLY A 108 20.98 28.81 -26.60
N THR A 109 19.75 29.01 -26.13
CA THR A 109 18.69 27.99 -26.16
C THR A 109 17.59 28.32 -27.17
N ILE A 110 17.12 27.28 -27.87
CA ILE A 110 16.09 27.35 -28.94
C ILE A 110 14.69 27.03 -28.37
N SER A 111 14.62 26.54 -27.12
CA SER A 111 13.39 26.08 -26.47
C SER A 111 12.47 27.25 -26.07
N VAL A 112 11.17 26.96 -25.94
CA VAL A 112 10.20 27.92 -25.43
C VAL A 112 10.45 28.10 -23.93
N ARG A 113 10.58 29.35 -23.45
CA ARG A 113 10.53 29.61 -22.00
C ARG A 113 9.20 29.09 -21.47
N LYS A 114 9.24 28.31 -20.38
CA LYS A 114 8.01 27.98 -19.64
C LYS A 114 7.41 29.29 -19.17
N GLY A 115 6.17 29.58 -19.57
CA GLY A 115 5.45 30.73 -19.04
C GLY A 115 5.38 30.66 -17.52
N GLN A 116 5.37 31.81 -16.86
CA GLN A 116 5.02 31.87 -15.44
C GLN A 116 3.59 31.32 -15.32
N GLY A 117 3.46 30.13 -14.74
CA GLY A 117 2.15 29.52 -14.49
C GLY A 117 1.32 30.41 -13.57
N ARG A 118 0.02 30.09 -13.44
CA ARG A 118 -0.87 30.79 -12.52
C ARG A 118 -0.26 30.87 -11.12
N LYS A 119 -0.18 32.08 -10.56
CA LYS A 119 0.28 32.30 -9.17
C LYS A 119 -0.58 31.45 -8.23
N THR A 120 0.07 30.76 -7.29
CA THR A 120 -0.64 29.89 -6.35
C THR A 120 -1.30 30.74 -5.26
N ILE A 121 -2.54 30.42 -4.88
CA ILE A 121 -3.31 31.13 -3.84
C ILE A 121 -2.58 31.16 -2.50
N LEU A 122 -1.91 30.05 -2.16
CA LEU A 122 -1.09 29.91 -0.96
C LEU A 122 0.37 30.18 -1.30
N ASP A 123 0.96 31.12 -0.56
CA ASP A 123 2.36 31.50 -0.69
C ASP A 123 3.30 30.59 0.14
N ALA A 124 4.58 30.92 0.20
CA ALA A 124 5.54 30.12 0.98
C ALA A 124 5.33 30.22 2.50
N ARG A 125 4.83 31.36 3.01
CA ARG A 125 4.54 31.57 4.44
C ARG A 125 3.32 30.76 4.85
N ASP A 126 2.28 30.77 4.03
CA ASP A 126 1.06 29.99 4.21
C ASP A 126 1.37 28.50 4.26
N LEU A 127 2.21 28.00 3.35
CA LEU A 127 2.60 26.59 3.34
C LEU A 127 3.38 26.19 4.61
N ARG A 128 4.21 27.08 5.17
CA ARG A 128 4.90 26.83 6.45
C ARG A 128 3.90 26.77 7.62
N ALA A 129 2.95 27.69 7.66
CA ALA A 129 1.90 27.68 8.69
C ALA A 129 1.01 26.43 8.58
N LEU A 130 0.54 26.10 7.37
CA LEU A 130 -0.23 24.90 7.09
C LEU A 130 0.54 23.64 7.50
N ARG A 131 1.83 23.53 7.17
CA ARG A 131 2.65 22.39 7.57
C ARG A 131 2.73 22.24 9.09
N ARG A 132 2.91 23.34 9.83
CA ARG A 132 2.91 23.30 11.30
C ARG A 132 1.56 22.83 11.84
N HIS A 133 0.47 23.39 11.35
CA HIS A 133 -0.88 23.01 11.77
C HIS A 133 -1.15 21.51 11.53
N CYS A 134 -0.84 20.98 10.34
CA CYS A 134 -1.00 19.55 10.05
C CYS A 134 -0.12 18.64 10.94
N ILE A 135 1.05 19.12 11.39
CA ILE A 135 1.93 18.36 12.28
C ILE A 135 1.41 18.39 13.72
N THR A 136 0.84 19.50 14.17
CA THR A 136 0.22 19.61 15.50
C THR A 136 -1.05 18.75 15.56
N TYR A 137 -1.94 18.89 14.57
CA TYR A 137 -3.24 18.22 14.53
C TYR A 137 -3.25 17.08 13.51
N ARG A 138 -2.45 16.03 13.77
CA ARG A 138 -2.24 14.92 12.82
C ARG A 138 -3.50 14.12 12.46
N ASN A 139 -4.52 14.18 13.31
CA ASN A 139 -5.76 13.43 13.15
C ASN A 139 -6.90 14.29 12.57
N ALA A 140 -6.66 15.58 12.29
CA ALA A 140 -7.66 16.46 11.73
C ALA A 140 -8.09 16.01 10.33
N THR A 141 -9.38 16.15 10.02
CA THR A 141 -9.88 15.89 8.67
C THR A 141 -9.41 16.98 7.71
N VAL A 142 -9.40 16.68 6.40
CA VAL A 142 -9.03 17.71 5.41
C VAL A 142 -10.04 18.86 5.41
N MET A 143 -11.29 18.59 5.78
CA MET A 143 -12.31 19.62 5.94
C MET A 143 -11.96 20.55 7.09
N GLU A 144 -11.66 20.03 8.28
CA GLU A 144 -11.22 20.85 9.43
C GLU A 144 -9.98 21.71 9.09
N ILE A 145 -8.99 21.12 8.41
CA ILE A 145 -7.81 21.86 7.96
C ILE A 145 -8.18 22.94 6.95
N THR A 146 -9.22 22.70 6.13
CA THR A 146 -9.71 23.70 5.16
C THR A 146 -10.40 24.85 5.88
N THR A 147 -11.28 24.58 6.83
CA THR A 147 -11.95 25.59 7.66
C THR A 147 -10.92 26.46 8.38
N TRP A 148 -9.97 25.82 9.08
CA TRP A 148 -8.88 26.53 9.74
C TRP A 148 -8.06 27.38 8.76
N ALA A 149 -7.72 26.86 7.58
CA ALA A 149 -6.92 27.59 6.60
C ALA A 149 -7.69 28.78 6.01
N GLN A 150 -9.00 28.67 5.82
CA GLN A 150 -9.84 29.78 5.35
C GLN A 150 -9.87 30.91 6.37
N GLU A 151 -10.08 30.60 7.65
CA GLU A 151 -10.08 31.56 8.76
C GLU A 151 -8.69 32.19 8.97
N TYR A 152 -7.65 31.36 9.01
CA TYR A 152 -6.29 31.81 9.33
C TYR A 152 -5.63 32.61 8.22
N PHE A 153 -5.86 32.25 6.95
CA PHE A 153 -5.29 32.97 5.81
C PHE A 153 -6.24 34.02 5.22
N GLN A 154 -7.51 34.04 5.65
CA GLN A 154 -8.58 34.89 5.10
C GLN A 154 -8.70 34.74 3.57
N LYS A 155 -8.62 33.49 3.09
CA LYS A 155 -8.65 33.15 1.65
C LYS A 155 -9.72 32.11 1.38
N THR A 156 -10.40 32.23 0.23
CA THR A 156 -11.34 31.22 -0.24
C THR A 156 -10.58 29.99 -0.76
N LEU A 157 -10.49 28.97 0.09
CA LEU A 157 -9.75 27.74 -0.20
C LEU A 157 -10.70 26.56 -0.35
N SER A 158 -10.60 25.82 -1.45
CA SER A 158 -11.29 24.55 -1.59
C SER A 158 -10.52 23.40 -0.92
N VAL A 159 -11.24 22.35 -0.51
CA VAL A 159 -10.64 21.10 0.01
C VAL A 159 -9.57 20.54 -0.93
N ASN A 160 -9.79 20.62 -2.24
CA ASN A 160 -8.83 20.22 -3.26
C ASN A 160 -7.55 21.07 -3.26
N THR A 161 -7.65 22.36 -2.97
CA THR A 161 -6.51 23.26 -2.84
C THR A 161 -5.66 22.86 -1.65
N ILE A 162 -6.28 22.55 -0.51
CA ILE A 162 -5.60 22.04 0.68
C ILE A 162 -4.95 20.68 0.44
N HIS A 163 -5.63 19.75 -0.24
CA HIS A 163 -5.03 18.46 -0.63
C HIS A 163 -3.75 18.62 -1.48
N ARG A 164 -3.72 19.61 -2.39
CA ARG A 164 -2.52 19.92 -3.19
C ARG A 164 -1.47 20.61 -2.32
N ALA A 165 -1.87 21.51 -1.43
CA ALA A 165 -0.98 22.22 -0.52
C ALA A 165 -0.28 21.28 0.47
N ILE A 166 -1.00 20.31 1.06
CA ILE A 166 -0.44 19.25 1.91
C ILE A 166 0.67 18.49 1.15
N ARG A 167 0.44 18.14 -0.12
CA ARG A 167 1.46 17.51 -0.98
C ARG A 167 2.65 18.43 -1.24
N ARG A 168 2.43 19.72 -1.50
CA ARG A 168 3.50 20.73 -1.63
C ARG A 168 4.32 20.86 -0.34
N CYS A 169 3.68 20.71 0.82
CA CYS A 169 4.32 20.66 2.12
C CYS A 169 5.07 19.34 2.38
N ARG A 170 5.23 18.45 1.39
CA ARG A 170 5.82 17.11 1.53
C ARG A 170 5.13 16.24 2.57
N LEU A 171 3.82 16.43 2.74
CA LEU A 171 2.97 15.60 3.58
C LEU A 171 2.05 14.73 2.70
N LYS A 172 1.62 13.59 3.24
CA LYS A 172 0.69 12.67 2.61
C LYS A 172 -0.27 12.13 3.66
N LEU A 173 -1.50 11.85 3.24
CA LEU A 173 -2.49 11.21 4.10
C LEU A 173 -2.23 9.70 4.11
N TYR A 174 -2.06 9.15 5.30
CA TYR A 174 -1.90 7.72 5.53
C TYR A 174 -2.97 7.24 6.50
N ARG A 175 -3.37 5.96 6.40
CA ARG A 175 -4.17 5.32 7.44
C ARG A 175 -3.34 5.20 8.71
N SER A 176 -3.90 5.58 9.86
CA SER A 176 -3.24 5.45 11.15
C SER A 176 -2.96 3.97 11.46
N LYS A 177 -1.79 3.70 12.06
CA LYS A 177 -1.43 2.35 12.50
C LYS A 177 -2.14 2.07 13.83
N LYS A 178 -2.77 0.89 13.95
CA LYS A 178 -3.32 0.41 15.22
C LYS A 178 -2.15 -0.08 16.10
N LYS A 179 -2.05 0.46 17.32
CA LYS A 179 -1.07 0.07 18.35
C LYS A 179 -1.79 0.04 19.71
N PRO A 180 -1.37 -0.82 20.66
CA PRO A 180 -1.98 -0.87 21.97
C PRO A 180 -1.79 0.48 22.68
N TYR A 181 -2.82 0.91 23.40
CA TYR A 181 -2.69 2.03 24.33
C TYR A 181 -1.83 1.61 25.52
N LEU A 182 -0.89 2.46 25.91
CA LEU A 182 -0.01 2.24 27.04
C LEU A 182 -0.18 3.38 28.03
N ASN A 183 -0.55 3.05 29.27
CA ASN A 183 -0.55 4.02 30.36
C ASN A 183 0.87 4.29 30.88
N MET A 184 1.05 5.33 31.71
CA MET A 184 2.36 5.74 32.21
C MET A 184 3.08 4.66 33.03
N ILE A 185 2.33 3.88 33.82
CA ILE A 185 2.87 2.79 34.63
C ILE A 185 3.41 1.67 33.72
N GLN A 186 2.67 1.29 32.68
CA GLN A 186 3.08 0.29 31.69
C GLN A 186 4.32 0.75 30.93
N LYS A 187 4.38 2.01 30.49
CA LYS A 187 5.57 2.58 29.84
C LYS A 187 6.79 2.51 30.76
N ARG A 188 6.66 2.91 32.03
CA ARG A 188 7.76 2.82 33.02
C ARG A 188 8.24 1.38 33.22
N ARG A 189 7.31 0.42 33.37
CA ARG A 189 7.64 -1.02 33.51
C ARG A 189 8.35 -1.56 32.27
N ARG A 190 7.87 -1.23 31.07
CA ARG A 190 8.51 -1.58 29.79
C ARG A 190 9.93 -1.01 29.70
N PHE A 191 10.11 0.26 30.05
CA PHE A 191 11.41 0.92 30.04
C PHE A 191 12.41 0.25 31.00
N LEU A 192 12.02 0.02 32.26
CA LEU A 192 12.86 -0.63 33.26
C LEU A 192 13.21 -2.06 32.84
N TRP A 193 12.23 -2.80 32.33
CA TRP A 193 12.44 -4.15 31.82
C TRP A 193 13.45 -4.16 30.66
N ALA A 194 13.29 -3.26 29.68
CA ALA A 194 14.22 -3.16 28.56
C ALA A 194 15.64 -2.79 29.03
N LYS A 195 15.77 -1.87 30.00
CA LYS A 195 17.06 -1.48 30.59
C LYS A 195 17.74 -2.66 31.30
N ALA A 196 16.99 -3.45 32.07
CA ALA A 196 17.49 -4.61 32.79
C ALA A 196 18.04 -5.71 31.86
N HIS A 197 17.45 -5.85 30.66
CA HIS A 197 17.84 -6.88 29.69
C HIS A 197 18.73 -6.35 28.55
N LEU A 198 19.19 -5.10 28.63
CA LEU A 198 20.01 -4.49 27.58
C LEU A 198 21.40 -5.15 27.46
N LYS A 199 21.94 -5.64 28.58
CA LYS A 199 23.24 -6.34 28.64
C LYS A 199 23.16 -7.79 28.13
N TRP A 200 21.98 -8.32 27.83
CA TRP A 200 21.85 -9.69 27.34
C TRP A 200 22.37 -9.79 25.90
N THR A 201 23.29 -10.72 25.69
CA THR A 201 23.82 -11.03 24.37
C THR A 201 22.77 -11.70 23.49
N VAL A 202 22.96 -11.66 22.17
CA VAL A 202 22.11 -12.39 21.22
C VAL A 202 22.08 -13.89 21.55
N ALA A 203 23.21 -14.48 21.94
CA ALA A 203 23.28 -15.87 22.36
C ALA A 203 22.32 -16.15 23.53
N LYS A 204 22.23 -15.25 24.51
CA LYS A 204 21.26 -15.38 25.60
C LYS A 204 19.81 -15.34 25.09
N TRP A 205 19.49 -14.44 24.17
CA TRP A 205 18.16 -14.39 23.55
C TRP A 205 17.81 -15.64 22.73
N LYS A 206 18.81 -16.28 22.10
CA LYS A 206 18.63 -17.55 21.40
C LYS A 206 18.26 -18.70 22.36
N THR A 207 18.53 -18.58 23.67
CA THR A 207 18.10 -19.56 24.70
C THR A 207 16.65 -19.40 25.17
N VAL A 208 15.91 -18.41 24.64
CA VAL A 208 14.51 -18.16 25.02
C VAL A 208 13.57 -18.96 24.12
N LEU A 209 12.64 -19.69 24.73
CA LEU A 209 11.48 -20.29 24.08
C LEU A 209 10.34 -19.29 24.13
N TRP A 210 10.03 -18.69 22.98
CA TRP A 210 8.95 -17.72 22.81
C TRP A 210 7.64 -18.47 22.61
N SER A 211 6.59 -18.09 23.33
CA SER A 211 5.25 -18.65 23.13
C SER A 211 4.19 -17.56 23.21
N ASP A 212 3.09 -17.79 22.51
CA ASP A 212 1.99 -16.85 22.43
C ASP A 212 0.76 -17.51 21.81
N GLU A 213 -0.39 -16.88 22.02
CA GLU A 213 -1.67 -17.25 21.44
C GLU A 213 -2.11 -16.24 20.37
N SER A 214 -2.66 -16.72 19.26
CA SER A 214 -3.21 -15.88 18.22
C SER A 214 -4.53 -16.41 17.71
N LYS A 215 -5.52 -15.50 17.60
CA LYS A 215 -6.79 -15.76 16.91
C LYS A 215 -6.64 -15.62 15.40
N PHE A 216 -7.11 -16.62 14.67
CA PHE A 216 -7.28 -16.60 13.22
C PHE A 216 -8.76 -16.69 12.87
N GLU A 217 -9.22 -15.86 11.94
CA GLU A 217 -10.62 -15.81 11.53
C GLU A 217 -10.74 -16.13 10.05
N VAL A 218 -11.77 -16.89 9.68
CA VAL A 218 -12.17 -17.10 8.29
C VAL A 218 -12.60 -15.76 7.71
N LEU A 219 -11.97 -15.35 6.62
CA LEU A 219 -12.21 -14.06 5.99
C LEU A 219 -13.23 -14.20 4.87
N PHE A 220 -14.38 -13.54 5.03
CA PHE A 220 -15.42 -13.48 4.00
C PHE A 220 -15.24 -12.25 3.11
N GLY A 221 -15.36 -12.46 1.79
CA GLY A 221 -15.33 -11.38 0.80
C GLY A 221 -13.94 -10.78 0.51
N LYS A 222 -13.93 -9.73 -0.32
CA LYS A 222 -12.72 -8.97 -0.70
C LYS A 222 -12.57 -7.77 0.24
N LEU A 223 -12.03 -7.98 1.45
CA LEU A 223 -11.84 -6.92 2.46
C LEU A 223 -11.20 -5.65 1.88
N GLY A 224 -11.89 -4.52 2.02
CA GLY A 224 -11.39 -3.19 1.71
C GLY A 224 -11.12 -2.89 0.22
N ARG A 225 -11.68 -3.69 -0.71
CA ARG A 225 -11.67 -3.35 -2.14
C ARG A 225 -12.86 -2.48 -2.49
N HIS A 226 -12.62 -1.48 -3.33
CA HIS A 226 -13.70 -0.73 -3.95
C HIS A 226 -14.45 -1.64 -4.93
N VAL A 227 -15.77 -1.50 -4.96
CA VAL A 227 -16.63 -2.11 -5.98
C VAL A 227 -16.77 -1.11 -7.11
N ILE A 228 -16.61 -1.59 -8.35
CA ILE A 228 -16.87 -0.80 -9.55
C ILE A 228 -18.37 -0.91 -9.81
N ARG A 229 -19.09 0.20 -9.70
CA ARG A 229 -20.55 0.25 -9.85
C ARG A 229 -21.02 1.64 -10.27
N THR A 230 -22.20 1.73 -10.89
CA THR A 230 -22.92 3.00 -11.05
C THR A 230 -23.55 3.42 -9.71
N LYS A 231 -24.17 4.61 -9.66
CA LYS A 231 -24.83 5.09 -8.42
C LYS A 231 -26.07 4.25 -8.13
N GLU A 232 -26.76 3.83 -9.19
CA GLU A 232 -28.00 3.06 -9.23
C GLU A 232 -27.77 1.61 -8.78
N ASP A 233 -26.62 1.03 -9.13
CA ASP A 233 -26.20 -0.33 -8.73
C ASP A 233 -25.93 -0.50 -7.22
N LYS A 234 -26.19 0.51 -6.38
CA LYS A 234 -25.85 0.47 -4.95
C LYS A 234 -26.49 -0.73 -4.23
N ASP A 235 -27.67 -1.15 -4.66
CA ASP A 235 -28.47 -2.21 -4.04
C ASP A 235 -28.35 -3.56 -4.80
N ASN A 236 -27.45 -3.65 -5.79
CA ASN A 236 -27.19 -4.89 -6.49
C ASN A 236 -26.44 -5.88 -5.55
N PRO A 237 -26.93 -7.13 -5.35
CA PRO A 237 -26.28 -8.10 -4.48
C PRO A 237 -24.81 -8.42 -4.83
N SER A 238 -24.40 -8.21 -6.09
CA SER A 238 -23.00 -8.36 -6.52
C SER A 238 -22.09 -7.24 -6.00
N CYS A 239 -22.66 -6.10 -5.61
CA CYS A 239 -21.98 -4.94 -5.04
C CYS A 239 -21.86 -5.01 -3.52
N TYR A 240 -22.56 -5.94 -2.87
CA TYR A 240 -22.50 -6.09 -1.42
C TYR A 240 -21.22 -6.78 -0.96
N GLN A 241 -20.62 -6.24 0.09
CA GLN A 241 -19.66 -6.96 0.88
C GLN A 241 -20.41 -7.88 1.84
N ARG A 242 -20.43 -9.18 1.55
CA ARG A 242 -21.00 -10.18 2.48
C ARG A 242 -20.15 -10.25 3.76
N SER A 243 -20.80 -10.04 4.89
CA SER A 243 -20.22 -10.22 6.23
C SER A 243 -21.07 -11.21 7.02
N VAL A 244 -20.42 -12.05 7.83
CA VAL A 244 -21.09 -12.88 8.83
C VAL A 244 -20.87 -12.25 10.21
N GLN A 245 -21.88 -12.33 11.09
CA GLN A 245 -21.82 -11.72 12.42
C GLN A 245 -20.74 -12.34 13.31
N LYS A 246 -20.54 -13.66 13.20
CA LYS A 246 -19.50 -14.42 13.92
C LYS A 246 -18.75 -15.32 12.93
N PRO A 247 -17.66 -14.84 12.31
CA PRO A 247 -16.86 -15.70 11.44
C PRO A 247 -16.28 -16.86 12.25
N ALA A 248 -16.21 -18.04 11.64
CA ALA A 248 -15.50 -19.16 12.23
C ALA A 248 -14.06 -18.73 12.56
N SER A 249 -13.62 -19.02 13.78
CA SER A 249 -12.31 -18.60 14.27
C SER A 249 -11.62 -19.70 15.03
N LEU A 250 -10.31 -19.78 14.86
CA LEU A 250 -9.44 -20.72 15.56
C LEU A 250 -8.57 -19.94 16.53
N MET A 251 -8.50 -20.41 17.77
CA MET A 251 -7.49 -19.99 18.72
C MET A 251 -6.30 -20.92 18.59
N VAL A 252 -5.12 -20.35 18.40
CA VAL A 252 -3.91 -21.09 18.08
C VAL A 252 -2.83 -20.70 19.07
N TRP A 253 -2.21 -21.68 19.71
CA TRP A 253 -0.99 -21.52 20.47
C TRP A 253 0.18 -22.08 19.71
N GLY A 254 1.30 -21.37 19.78
CA GLY A 254 2.55 -21.85 19.23
C GLY A 254 3.72 -21.43 20.09
N CYS A 255 4.82 -22.13 19.91
CA CYS A 255 6.10 -21.70 20.46
C CYS A 255 7.22 -21.80 19.42
N MET A 256 8.26 -20.99 19.57
CA MET A 256 9.41 -21.00 18.68
C MET A 256 10.67 -20.53 19.40
N SER A 257 11.82 -20.93 18.85
CA SER A 257 13.14 -20.51 19.31
C SER A 257 13.98 -20.07 18.11
N ALA A 258 15.18 -19.55 18.36
CA ALA A 258 16.12 -19.29 17.27
C ALA A 258 16.48 -20.57 16.48
N CYS A 259 16.49 -21.73 17.14
CA CYS A 259 16.87 -23.00 16.52
C CYS A 259 15.77 -23.61 15.65
N GLY A 260 14.52 -23.18 15.77
CA GLY A 260 13.41 -23.81 15.07
C GLY A 260 12.03 -23.55 15.66
N MET A 261 11.02 -24.01 14.91
CA MET A 261 9.62 -23.97 15.32
C MET A 261 9.30 -25.07 16.35
N GLY A 262 8.56 -24.68 17.38
CA GLY A 262 7.95 -25.59 18.33
C GLY A 262 6.63 -26.15 17.81
N SER A 263 5.93 -26.85 18.69
CA SER A 263 4.60 -27.38 18.41
C SER A 263 3.58 -26.26 18.23
N LEU A 264 2.62 -26.52 17.33
CA LEU A 264 1.44 -25.70 17.09
C LEU A 264 0.20 -26.45 17.56
N HIS A 265 -0.53 -25.85 18.49
CA HIS A 265 -1.76 -26.43 19.05
C HIS A 265 -2.94 -25.51 18.75
N ILE A 266 -4.04 -26.12 18.31
CA ILE A 266 -5.28 -25.41 17.96
C ILE A 266 -6.36 -25.98 18.86
N TRP A 267 -7.08 -25.12 19.57
CA TRP A 267 -8.21 -25.55 20.40
C TRP A 267 -9.49 -24.78 20.06
N LYS A 268 -10.61 -25.41 20.42
CA LYS A 268 -11.95 -24.85 20.30
C LYS A 268 -12.40 -24.34 21.68
N GLY A 269 -12.76 -23.05 21.76
CA GLY A 269 -13.32 -22.42 22.97
C GLY A 269 -12.31 -21.61 23.80
N THR A 270 -12.73 -21.23 25.00
CA THR A 270 -11.96 -20.39 25.93
C THR A 270 -10.88 -21.21 26.64
N ILE A 271 -9.73 -20.58 26.89
CA ILE A 271 -8.62 -21.19 27.65
C ILE A 271 -8.71 -20.77 29.13
N ASN A 272 -8.80 -21.77 30.02
CA ASN A 272 -8.64 -21.58 31.46
C ASN A 272 -7.22 -22.01 31.88
N ALA A 273 -6.88 -21.83 33.15
CA ALA A 273 -5.54 -22.16 33.67
C ALA A 273 -5.19 -23.66 33.52
N GLU A 274 -6.14 -24.56 33.75
CA GLU A 274 -5.93 -26.01 33.66
C GLU A 274 -5.65 -26.46 32.22
N ARG A 275 -6.47 -26.02 31.26
CA ARG A 275 -6.24 -26.27 29.84
C ARG A 275 -4.91 -25.68 29.38
N TYR A 276 -4.53 -24.52 29.89
CA TYR A 276 -3.22 -23.95 29.60
C TYR A 276 -2.08 -24.84 30.11
N ILE A 277 -2.17 -25.39 31.33
CA ILE A 277 -1.20 -26.36 31.85
C ILE A 277 -1.12 -27.60 30.95
N GLN A 278 -2.25 -28.13 30.49
CA GLN A 278 -2.28 -29.27 29.56
C GLN A 278 -1.55 -28.96 28.26
N VAL A 279 -1.74 -27.77 27.70
CA VAL A 279 -0.99 -27.30 26.51
C VAL A 279 0.50 -27.23 26.80
N LEU A 280 0.90 -26.72 27.97
CA LEU A 280 2.31 -26.69 28.36
C LEU A 280 2.90 -28.10 28.49
N GLU A 281 2.16 -29.05 29.05
CA GLU A 281 2.59 -30.45 29.20
C GLU A 281 2.73 -31.17 27.87
N GLN A 282 1.71 -31.07 27.02
CA GLN A 282 1.63 -31.84 25.77
C GLN A 282 2.42 -31.20 24.63
N HIS A 283 2.62 -29.88 24.65
CA HIS A 283 3.20 -29.17 23.50
C HIS A 283 4.44 -28.36 23.85
N MET A 284 4.46 -27.61 24.95
CA MET A 284 5.63 -26.81 25.32
C MET A 284 6.80 -27.68 25.80
N LEU A 285 6.56 -28.63 26.71
CA LEU A 285 7.64 -29.49 27.24
C LEU A 285 8.31 -30.34 26.16
N PRO A 286 7.60 -31.01 25.23
CA PRO A 286 8.24 -31.73 24.13
C PRO A 286 9.00 -30.80 23.17
N SER A 287 8.45 -29.63 22.86
CA SER A 287 9.14 -28.62 22.03
C SER A 287 10.43 -28.15 22.68
N ARG A 288 10.39 -27.90 23.99
CA ARG A 288 11.56 -27.52 24.78
C ARG A 288 12.64 -28.60 24.72
N ARG A 289 12.27 -29.87 24.90
CA ARG A 289 13.21 -31.00 24.82
C ARG A 289 13.84 -31.10 23.43
N ARG A 290 13.03 -31.04 22.38
CA ARG A 290 13.48 -31.14 20.98
C ARG A 290 14.41 -29.99 20.57
N LEU A 291 14.03 -28.75 20.87
CA LEU A 291 14.73 -27.56 20.39
C LEU A 291 16.01 -27.24 21.16
N PHE A 292 16.04 -27.54 22.47
CA PHE A 292 17.20 -27.23 23.32
C PHE A 292 18.02 -28.46 23.69
N GLN A 293 17.57 -29.68 23.38
CA GLN A 293 18.31 -30.93 23.61
C GLN A 293 18.85 -31.04 25.04
N GLY A 294 18.01 -30.71 26.02
CA GLY A 294 18.39 -30.73 27.45
C GLY A 294 19.13 -29.48 27.95
N ARG A 295 19.61 -28.59 27.06
CA ARG A 295 20.26 -27.34 27.48
C ARG A 295 19.29 -26.43 28.25
N PRO A 296 19.79 -25.65 29.23
CA PRO A 296 18.96 -24.69 29.95
C PRO A 296 18.34 -23.67 29.00
N CYS A 297 17.04 -23.48 29.12
CA CYS A 297 16.30 -22.47 28.36
C CYS A 297 15.42 -21.63 29.29
N ILE A 298 14.98 -20.47 28.80
CA ILE A 298 14.06 -19.60 29.50
C ILE A 298 12.74 -19.60 28.74
N PHE A 299 11.63 -19.87 29.42
CA PHE A 299 10.31 -19.85 28.83
C PHE A 299 9.72 -18.44 28.88
N GLN A 300 9.23 -17.94 27.76
CA GLN A 300 8.50 -16.67 27.68
C GLN A 300 7.03 -16.92 27.35
N HIS A 301 6.17 -16.33 28.16
CA HIS A 301 4.73 -16.15 27.91
C HIS A 301 4.32 -14.76 28.40
N ASP A 302 3.11 -14.31 28.06
CA ASP A 302 2.59 -13.03 28.54
C ASP A 302 1.94 -13.15 29.94
N ASN A 303 1.36 -12.05 30.43
CA ASN A 303 0.71 -12.01 31.75
C ASN A 303 -0.81 -12.19 31.67
N ALA A 304 -1.32 -13.00 30.73
CA ALA A 304 -2.75 -13.33 30.69
C ALA A 304 -3.20 -14.04 31.98
N ARG A 305 -4.48 -13.91 32.33
CA ARG A 305 -5.03 -14.47 33.57
C ARG A 305 -4.73 -15.97 33.77
N PRO A 306 -4.84 -16.84 32.75
CA PRO A 306 -4.47 -18.26 32.89
C PRO A 306 -2.98 -18.48 33.18
N HIS A 307 -2.11 -17.57 32.75
CA HIS A 307 -0.66 -17.69 32.87
C HIS A 307 -0.19 -17.32 34.28
N THR A 308 -0.84 -16.32 34.87
CA THR A 308 -0.55 -15.80 36.23
C THR A 308 -1.36 -16.50 37.32
N ALA A 309 -2.24 -17.43 36.98
CA ALA A 309 -3.03 -18.19 37.96
C ALA A 309 -2.12 -18.96 38.94
N SER A 310 -2.58 -19.12 40.19
CA SER A 310 -1.81 -19.82 41.23
C SER A 310 -1.46 -21.27 40.82
N ILE A 311 -2.41 -21.97 40.20
CA ILE A 311 -2.19 -23.34 39.71
C ILE A 311 -1.09 -23.40 38.64
N THR A 312 -1.10 -22.46 37.68
CA THR A 312 -0.11 -22.39 36.59
C THR A 312 1.28 -22.03 37.10
N THR A 313 1.37 -21.00 37.95
CA THR A 313 2.65 -20.57 38.54
C THR A 313 3.24 -21.66 39.45
N SER A 314 2.41 -22.35 40.23
CA SER A 314 2.81 -23.51 41.04
C SER A 314 3.29 -24.66 40.19
N TRP A 315 2.61 -24.95 39.08
CA TRP A 315 3.03 -25.99 38.12
C TRP A 315 4.39 -25.65 37.48
N LEU A 316 4.58 -24.41 37.02
CA LEU A 316 5.85 -23.94 36.44
C LEU A 316 7.01 -24.09 37.45
N ARG A 317 6.77 -23.74 38.72
CA ARG A 317 7.74 -23.90 39.81
C ARG A 317 8.07 -25.36 40.08
N ARG A 318 7.06 -26.24 40.20
CA ARG A 318 7.25 -27.69 40.42
C ARG A 318 8.05 -28.35 39.28
N ARG A 319 7.81 -27.93 38.04
CA ARG A 319 8.55 -28.40 36.86
C ARG A 319 9.93 -27.73 36.69
N ARG A 320 10.34 -26.85 37.61
CA ARG A 320 11.61 -26.08 37.59
C ARG A 320 11.80 -25.29 36.29
N ILE A 321 10.72 -24.72 35.75
CA ILE A 321 10.74 -23.97 34.50
C ILE A 321 11.10 -22.51 34.81
N ARG A 322 12.19 -22.04 34.20
CA ARG A 322 12.63 -20.64 34.32
C ARG A 322 11.77 -19.77 33.41
N VAL A 323 10.93 -18.92 34.00
CA VAL A 323 10.07 -18.00 33.26
C VAL A 323 10.75 -16.65 33.09
N LEU A 324 10.71 -16.09 31.88
CA LEU A 324 11.11 -14.72 31.61
C LEU A 324 10.00 -13.79 32.10
N LYS A 325 10.28 -12.99 33.14
CA LYS A 325 9.36 -11.93 33.56
C LYS A 325 9.04 -11.05 32.36
N TRP A 326 7.77 -10.79 32.06
CA TRP A 326 7.37 -10.07 30.85
C TRP A 326 6.62 -8.77 31.18
N PRO A 327 6.92 -7.64 30.51
CA PRO A 327 6.16 -6.42 30.70
C PRO A 327 4.79 -6.50 30.00
N ALA A 328 3.73 -6.05 30.68
CA ALA A 328 2.37 -6.05 30.11
C ALA A 328 2.28 -5.26 28.79
N CYS A 329 1.33 -5.66 27.93
CA CYS A 329 1.03 -5.00 26.64
C CYS A 329 2.27 -4.83 25.74
N SER A 330 3.11 -5.86 25.64
CA SER A 330 4.39 -5.79 24.91
C SER A 330 4.54 -6.76 23.73
N PRO A 331 3.56 -6.82 22.80
CA PRO A 331 3.66 -7.71 21.65
C PRO A 331 4.82 -7.31 20.71
N ASP A 332 5.16 -6.03 20.65
CA ASP A 332 6.26 -5.52 19.83
C ASP A 332 7.64 -6.05 20.25
N LEU A 333 7.79 -6.51 21.49
CA LEU A 333 9.00 -7.14 22.00
C LEU A 333 9.09 -8.63 21.68
N SER A 334 7.98 -9.30 21.39
CA SER A 334 7.94 -10.74 21.16
C SER A 334 8.20 -11.07 19.68
N PRO A 335 9.22 -11.87 19.34
CA PRO A 335 9.47 -12.29 17.96
C PRO A 335 8.35 -13.14 17.34
N ILE A 336 7.56 -13.85 18.14
CA ILE A 336 6.49 -14.74 17.64
C ILE A 336 5.31 -13.96 17.03
N GLU A 337 5.12 -12.71 17.45
CA GLU A 337 4.12 -11.82 16.85
C GLU A 337 4.41 -11.52 15.37
N ASN A 338 5.70 -11.52 14.98
CA ASN A 338 6.07 -11.42 13.57
C ASN A 338 5.71 -12.69 12.80
N ILE A 339 5.80 -13.86 13.44
CA ILE A 339 5.37 -15.13 12.85
C ILE A 339 3.85 -15.11 12.62
N TRP A 340 3.08 -14.71 13.62
CA TRP A 340 1.63 -14.51 13.46
C TRP A 340 1.31 -13.53 12.33
N CYS A 341 2.05 -12.42 12.21
CA CYS A 341 1.86 -11.49 11.10
C CYS A 341 2.14 -12.10 9.72
N ILE A 342 3.17 -12.94 9.60
CA ILE A 342 3.51 -13.66 8.37
C ILE A 342 2.36 -14.61 7.99
N ILE A 343 1.93 -15.46 8.92
CA ILE A 343 0.87 -16.45 8.69
C ILE A 343 -0.46 -15.75 8.40
N LYS A 344 -0.85 -14.72 9.17
CA LYS A 344 -2.07 -13.93 8.90
C LYS A 344 -2.04 -13.28 7.52
N ARG A 345 -0.87 -12.83 7.05
CA ARG A 345 -0.73 -12.28 5.68
C ARG A 345 -0.94 -13.35 4.63
N LYS A 346 -0.43 -14.57 4.83
CA LYS A 346 -0.65 -15.72 3.94
C LYS A 346 -2.11 -16.16 3.94
N MET A 347 -2.78 -16.17 5.09
CA MET A 347 -4.22 -16.48 5.17
C MET A 347 -5.07 -15.45 4.39
N ARG A 348 -4.70 -14.16 4.43
CA ARG A 348 -5.35 -13.13 3.60
C ARG A 348 -5.17 -13.35 2.09
N GLN A 349 -4.08 -13.99 1.68
CA GLN A 349 -3.79 -14.31 0.29
C GLN A 349 -4.51 -15.59 -0.16
N ARG A 350 -4.38 -16.68 0.61
CA ARG A 350 -4.98 -17.99 0.32
C ARG A 350 -6.50 -18.02 0.48
N ARG A 351 -7.04 -17.24 1.43
CA ARG A 351 -8.48 -17.11 1.71
C ARG A 351 -9.19 -18.44 1.96
N PRO A 352 -8.79 -19.19 3.02
CA PRO A 352 -9.53 -20.38 3.43
C PRO A 352 -10.98 -20.01 3.74
N LYS A 353 -11.92 -20.87 3.32
CA LYS A 353 -13.36 -20.62 3.45
C LYS A 353 -14.01 -21.35 4.62
N THR A 354 -13.35 -22.39 5.13
CA THR A 354 -13.82 -23.18 6.28
C THR A 354 -12.79 -23.19 7.40
N ALA A 355 -13.19 -23.61 8.60
CA ALA A 355 -12.30 -23.74 9.74
C ALA A 355 -11.22 -24.80 9.49
N GLU A 356 -11.58 -25.91 8.83
CA GLU A 356 -10.69 -27.03 8.51
C GLU A 356 -9.64 -26.59 7.49
N GLN A 357 -10.05 -25.87 6.44
CA GLN A 357 -9.12 -25.29 5.47
C GLN A 357 -8.19 -24.26 6.13
N LEU A 358 -8.72 -23.47 7.07
CA LEU A 358 -7.94 -22.48 7.81
C LEU A 358 -6.88 -23.18 8.68
N GLU A 359 -7.27 -24.22 9.43
CA GLU A 359 -6.35 -25.04 10.22
C GLU A 359 -5.25 -25.65 9.36
N ALA A 360 -5.60 -26.34 8.27
CA ALA A 360 -4.63 -26.97 7.37
C ALA A 360 -3.65 -25.93 6.80
N CYS A 361 -4.14 -24.76 6.38
CA CYS A 361 -3.30 -23.69 5.87
C CYS A 361 -2.38 -23.11 6.96
N ILE A 362 -2.85 -22.96 8.20
CA ILE A 362 -2.02 -22.45 9.31
C ILE A 362 -0.91 -23.44 9.61
N ARG A 363 -1.21 -24.76 9.72
CA ARG A 363 -0.20 -25.80 9.97
C ARG A 363 0.85 -25.82 8.87
N GLN A 364 0.41 -25.82 7.61
CA GLN A 364 1.33 -25.79 6.47
C GLN A 364 2.23 -24.54 6.48
N GLU A 365 1.70 -23.35 6.76
CA GLU A 365 2.52 -22.14 6.81
C GLU A 365 3.41 -22.07 8.05
N TRP A 366 3.02 -22.71 9.17
CA TRP A 366 3.83 -22.83 10.37
C TRP A 366 5.10 -23.65 10.11
N ASP A 367 4.95 -24.79 9.44
CA ASP A 367 6.06 -25.71 9.15
C ASP A 367 7.01 -25.16 8.06
N ASN A 368 6.51 -24.29 7.18
CA ASN A 368 7.29 -23.69 6.09
C ASN A 368 8.12 -22.47 6.50
N ILE A 369 8.13 -22.08 7.78
CA ILE A 369 8.94 -20.92 8.22
C ILE A 369 10.40 -21.33 8.32
N PRO A 370 11.31 -20.70 7.54
CA PRO A 370 12.71 -21.12 7.51
C PRO A 370 13.44 -20.70 8.79
N ILE A 371 14.31 -21.58 9.31
CA ILE A 371 15.11 -21.34 10.51
C ILE A 371 15.91 -20.02 10.45
N PRO A 372 16.59 -19.65 9.34
CA PRO A 372 17.27 -18.35 9.24
C PRO A 372 16.37 -17.15 9.53
N LYS A 373 15.07 -17.25 9.24
CA LYS A 373 14.11 -16.19 9.56
C LYS A 373 13.87 -16.09 11.06
N LEU A 374 13.79 -17.21 11.77
CA LEU A 374 13.63 -17.26 13.22
C LEU A 374 14.85 -16.68 13.92
N GLU A 375 16.04 -17.07 13.49
CA GLU A 375 17.29 -16.52 14.00
C GLU A 375 17.37 -15.00 13.81
N GLN A 376 17.00 -14.51 12.63
CA GLN A 376 16.94 -13.07 12.35
C GLN A 376 15.99 -12.34 13.30
N LEU A 377 14.80 -12.92 13.56
CA LEU A 377 13.79 -12.33 14.43
C LEU A 377 14.25 -12.31 15.89
N VAL A 378 14.81 -13.39 16.40
CA VAL A 378 15.33 -13.44 17.78
C VAL A 378 16.55 -12.51 17.93
N SER A 379 17.44 -12.48 16.95
CA SER A 379 18.60 -11.56 16.93
C SER A 379 18.20 -10.09 16.82
N SER A 380 16.95 -9.78 16.44
CA SER A 380 16.43 -8.41 16.43
C SER A 380 16.08 -7.88 17.83
N VAL A 381 15.88 -8.74 18.83
CA VAL A 381 15.37 -8.36 20.16
C VAL A 381 16.19 -7.22 20.80
N PRO A 382 17.53 -7.23 20.82
CA PRO A 382 18.31 -6.11 21.38
C PRO A 382 17.97 -4.75 20.75
N ARG A 383 17.77 -4.69 19.43
CA ARG A 383 17.36 -3.47 18.73
C ARG A 383 15.94 -3.04 19.10
N ARG A 384 15.05 -3.98 19.40
CA ARG A 384 13.70 -3.69 19.92
C ARG A 384 13.78 -3.04 21.30
N LEU A 385 14.62 -3.56 22.19
CA LEU A 385 14.85 -2.99 23.51
C LEU A 385 15.37 -1.55 23.44
N GLN A 386 16.38 -1.31 22.59
CA GLN A 386 16.90 0.04 22.34
C GLN A 386 15.80 0.99 21.85
N THR A 387 14.89 0.50 20.99
CA THR A 387 13.75 1.29 20.51
C THR A 387 12.78 1.63 21.64
N VAL A 388 12.49 0.68 22.54
CA VAL A 388 11.66 0.91 23.74
C VAL A 388 12.31 1.96 24.65
N ILE A 389 13.61 1.85 24.89
CA ILE A 389 14.37 2.81 25.72
C ILE A 389 14.33 4.20 25.11
N LYS A 390 14.62 4.33 23.80
CA LYS A 390 14.57 5.60 23.06
C LYS A 390 13.19 6.25 23.12
N ARG A 391 12.13 5.43 23.12
CA ARG A 391 10.73 5.89 23.23
C ARG A 391 10.23 5.99 24.67
N ARG A 392 11.11 5.92 25.68
CA ARG A 392 10.75 5.98 27.11
C ARG A 392 9.63 5.00 27.49
N GLY A 393 9.66 3.79 26.94
CA GLY A 393 8.68 2.75 27.21
C GLY A 393 7.45 2.71 26.30
N ASP A 394 7.30 3.68 25.39
CA ASP A 394 6.14 3.73 24.50
C ASP A 394 6.15 2.62 23.43
N ALA A 395 5.04 2.49 22.69
CA ALA A 395 4.87 1.53 21.62
C ALA A 395 5.94 1.74 20.54
N THR A 396 6.53 0.66 20.03
CA THR A 396 7.57 0.74 18.99
C THR A 396 7.04 0.43 17.60
N GLN A 397 7.92 0.54 16.60
CA GLN A 397 7.59 0.22 15.22
C GLN A 397 7.47 -1.28 14.94
N TRP A 398 8.02 -2.11 15.84
CA TRP A 398 8.11 -3.57 15.70
C TRP A 398 6.75 -4.25 15.74
#